data_AF-A0AAD5FM11-F1
#
_entry.id   AF-A0AAD5FM11-F1
#
_cell.length_a   1.000
_cell.length_b   1.000
_cell.length_c   1.000
_cell.angle_alpha   90.00
_cell.angle_beta   90.00
_cell.angle_gamma   90.00
#
_symmetry.space_group_name_H-M   'P 1'
#
loop_
_entity.id
_entity.type
_entity.pdbx_description
1 polymer ?
#
loop_
_entity_poly.entity_id
_entity_poly.type
_entity_poly.pdbx_seq_one_letter_code
_entity_poly.pdbx_strand_id
1 'polypeptide(L)'
;IHNAVIAMFQKKDLGDNELYSLNEGVRQLLKTELGSFFTEYLQNQLLTKGMVILRDKIYFYEGQKLLDALAETWDFFFCNVLSTLQAIFYPVQGKEPSVKQLALLHFRNIITLSIKLEDALSRPKVCVPPSIIQMLLILQGVHESRGVSEDYLKLESLIQKVVSPYLGTHGLYTSDGCVAQCSCVL
;
A
#
# COMPACT_ATOMS: atom_id res chain seq x y z
N ILE A 1 -15.00 13.07 10.09
CA ILE A 1 -14.14 12.42 9.07
C ILE A 1 -12.92 11.77 9.71
N HIS A 2 -12.00 12.52 10.33
CA HIS A 2 -10.77 11.96 10.95
C HIS A 2 -11.02 10.70 11.80
N ASN A 3 -11.81 10.83 12.88
CA ASN A 3 -11.99 9.75 13.86
C ASN A 3 -12.56 8.47 13.24
N ALA A 4 -13.55 8.59 12.34
CA ALA A 4 -14.13 7.46 11.63
C ALA A 4 -13.09 6.76 10.75
N VAL A 5 -12.30 7.53 10.00
CA VAL A 5 -11.22 6.99 9.16
C VAL A 5 -10.13 6.34 10.01
N ILE A 6 -9.76 6.89 11.17
CA ILE A 6 -8.79 6.22 12.05
C ILE A 6 -9.38 4.95 12.67
N ALA A 7 -10.65 4.96 13.07
CA ALA A 7 -11.33 3.80 13.66
C ALA A 7 -11.37 2.59 12.71
N MET A 8 -11.56 2.80 11.40
CA MET A 8 -11.52 1.70 10.43
C MET A 8 -10.14 1.04 10.33
N PHE A 9 -9.02 1.77 10.44
CA PHE A 9 -7.68 1.15 10.53
C PHE A 9 -7.51 0.31 11.82
N GLN A 10 -8.36 0.53 12.81
CA GLN A 10 -8.43 -0.26 14.05
C GLN A 10 -9.40 -1.45 13.94
N LYS A 11 -9.89 -1.79 12.73
CA LYS A 11 -10.90 -2.86 12.50
C LYS A 11 -12.27 -2.56 13.13
N LYS A 12 -12.64 -1.28 13.27
CA LYS A 12 -14.00 -0.89 13.67
C LYS A 12 -14.83 -0.61 12.43
N ASP A 13 -16.01 -1.20 12.37
CA ASP A 13 -16.96 -0.94 11.29
C ASP A 13 -17.56 0.47 11.39
N LEU A 14 -18.00 0.98 10.25
CA LEU A 14 -18.80 2.20 10.21
C LEU A 14 -20.19 1.90 10.77
N GLY A 15 -20.73 2.85 11.55
CA GLY A 15 -22.10 2.78 12.04
C GLY A 15 -23.14 2.99 10.94
N ASP A 16 -24.40 2.72 11.26
CA ASP A 16 -25.54 2.94 10.35
C ASP A 16 -25.57 4.39 9.85
N ASN A 17 -25.73 4.58 8.54
CA ASN A 17 -25.73 5.88 7.84
C ASN A 17 -24.46 6.74 8.02
N GLU A 18 -23.40 6.22 8.64
CA GLU A 18 -22.17 6.98 8.84
C GLU A 18 -21.47 7.26 7.50
N LEU A 19 -21.48 6.29 6.58
CA LEU A 19 -20.89 6.45 5.25
C LEU A 19 -21.52 7.60 4.46
N TYR A 20 -22.85 7.75 4.53
CA TYR A 20 -23.58 8.85 3.89
C TYR A 20 -23.16 10.19 4.50
N SER A 21 -23.15 10.26 5.84
CA SER A 21 -22.77 11.47 6.58
C SER A 21 -21.33 11.89 6.30
N LEU A 22 -20.42 10.92 6.19
CA LEU A 22 -19.02 11.16 5.83
C LEU A 22 -18.88 11.65 4.40
N ASN A 23 -19.58 11.04 3.44
CA ASN A 23 -19.60 11.48 2.05
C ASN A 23 -20.08 12.92 1.91
N GLU A 24 -21.18 13.26 2.58
CA GLU A 24 -21.72 14.62 2.54
C GLU A 24 -20.75 15.61 3.20
N GLY A 25 -20.15 15.24 4.33
CA GLY A 25 -19.10 16.03 4.97
C GLY A 25 -17.92 16.32 4.02
N VAL A 26 -17.50 15.33 3.23
CA VAL A 26 -16.45 15.53 2.20
C VAL A 26 -16.95 16.47 1.09
N ARG A 27 -18.17 16.29 0.57
CA ARG A 27 -18.73 17.19 -0.45
C ARG A 27 -18.79 18.64 0.02
N GLN A 28 -19.19 18.87 1.26
CA GLN A 28 -19.26 20.22 1.82
C GLN A 28 -17.87 20.81 2.03
N LEU A 29 -16.91 20.03 2.54
CA LEU A 29 -15.52 20.46 2.69
C LEU A 29 -14.91 20.92 1.35
N LEU A 30 -15.16 20.18 0.27
CA LEU A 30 -14.63 20.50 -1.06
C LEU A 30 -15.15 21.81 -1.65
N LYS A 31 -16.31 22.29 -1.19
CA LYS A 31 -16.87 23.59 -1.60
C LYS A 31 -16.24 24.78 -0.86
N THR A 32 -15.49 24.50 0.21
CA THR A 32 -14.78 25.53 0.98
C THR A 32 -13.36 25.73 0.46
N GLU A 33 -12.69 26.80 0.92
CA GLU A 33 -11.28 27.06 0.63
C GLU A 33 -10.36 25.91 1.07
N LEU A 34 -10.76 25.16 2.11
CA LEU A 34 -10.04 23.99 2.62
C LEU A 34 -10.02 22.80 1.64
N GLY A 35 -10.91 22.79 0.63
CA GLY A 35 -10.98 21.72 -0.37
C GLY A 35 -9.69 21.57 -1.20
N SER A 36 -8.90 22.64 -1.31
CA SER A 36 -7.59 22.64 -2.00
C SER A 36 -6.53 21.81 -1.25
N PHE A 37 -6.53 21.85 0.09
CA PHE A 37 -5.61 21.11 0.96
C PHE A 37 -6.05 19.66 1.22
N PHE A 38 -7.18 19.22 0.66
CA PHE A 38 -7.76 17.92 0.98
C PHE A 38 -6.81 16.75 0.71
N THR A 39 -6.07 16.79 -0.40
CA THR A 39 -5.11 15.72 -0.75
C THR A 39 -4.00 15.62 0.29
N GLU A 40 -3.46 16.74 0.74
CA GLU A 40 -2.44 16.80 1.78
C GLU A 40 -3.00 16.28 3.12
N TYR A 41 -4.22 16.69 3.46
CA TYR A 41 -4.90 16.19 4.66
C TYR A 41 -5.10 14.67 4.62
N LEU A 42 -5.54 14.11 3.49
CA LEU A 42 -5.71 12.67 3.30
C LEU A 42 -4.38 11.94 3.51
N GLN A 43 -3.30 12.41 2.89
CA GLN A 43 -1.97 11.79 3.02
C GLN A 43 -1.44 11.91 4.46
N ASN A 44 -1.29 13.13 4.96
CA ASN A 44 -0.52 13.42 6.17
C ASN A 44 -1.29 13.10 7.45
N GLN A 45 -2.61 13.27 7.44
CA GLN A 45 -3.42 13.13 8.65
C GLN A 45 -4.19 11.81 8.71
N LEU A 46 -4.56 11.22 7.57
CA LEU A 46 -5.37 10.01 7.57
C LEU A 46 -4.53 8.78 7.22
N LEU A 47 -3.94 8.76 6.03
CA LEU A 47 -3.19 7.60 5.53
C LEU A 47 -1.94 7.34 6.37
N THR A 48 -1.11 8.36 6.64
CA THR A 48 0.09 8.18 7.45
C THR A 48 -0.23 7.60 8.83
N LYS A 49 -1.22 8.16 9.55
CA LYS A 49 -1.61 7.66 10.87
C LYS A 49 -2.22 6.27 10.81
N GLY A 50 -3.09 6.02 9.83
CA GLY A 50 -3.73 4.72 9.63
C GLY A 50 -2.73 3.60 9.32
N MET A 51 -1.76 3.86 8.44
CA MET A 51 -0.73 2.88 8.10
C MET A 51 0.21 2.57 9.27
N VAL A 52 0.57 3.58 10.07
CA VAL A 52 1.36 3.37 11.29
C VAL A 52 0.64 2.44 12.25
N ILE A 53 -0.67 2.61 12.44
CA ILE A 53 -1.49 1.70 13.27
C ILE A 53 -1.43 0.25 12.76
N LEU A 54 -1.50 0.04 11.44
CA LEU A 54 -1.41 -1.31 10.86
C LEU A 54 0.00 -1.90 11.00
N ARG A 55 1.02 -1.12 10.68
CA ARG A 55 2.42 -1.53 10.78
C ARG A 55 2.79 -1.93 12.19
N ASP A 56 2.42 -1.13 13.19
CA ASP A 56 2.84 -1.35 14.58
C ASP A 56 2.30 -2.68 15.15
N LYS A 57 1.20 -3.22 14.57
CA LYS A 57 0.68 -4.55 14.93
C LYS A 57 1.58 -5.70 14.48
N ILE A 58 2.38 -5.51 13.44
CA ILE A 58 3.22 -6.56 12.83
C ILE A 58 4.72 -6.26 12.92
N TYR A 59 5.11 -5.05 13.35
CA TYR A 59 6.48 -4.53 13.29
C TYR A 59 7.52 -5.44 13.98
N PHE A 60 7.13 -6.09 15.08
CA PHE A 60 8.02 -6.97 15.86
C PHE A 60 8.01 -8.44 15.43
N TYR A 61 7.22 -8.81 14.41
CA TYR A 61 7.20 -10.18 13.92
C TYR A 61 8.36 -10.42 12.95
N GLU A 62 8.82 -11.67 12.89
CA GLU A 62 9.89 -12.09 12.00
C GLU A 62 9.59 -13.45 11.36
N GLY A 63 10.30 -13.77 10.26
CA GLY A 63 10.19 -15.05 9.56
C GLY A 63 8.78 -15.36 9.09
N GLN A 64 8.35 -16.62 9.20
CA GLN A 64 7.02 -17.06 8.74
C GLN A 64 5.89 -16.27 9.41
N LYS A 65 6.00 -16.01 10.72
CA LYS A 65 4.99 -15.23 11.46
C LYS A 65 4.82 -13.81 10.91
N LEU A 66 5.91 -13.18 10.45
CA LEU A 66 5.82 -11.87 9.79
C LEU A 66 5.06 -11.98 8.48
N LEU A 67 5.32 -13.02 7.69
CA LEU A 67 4.65 -13.21 6.39
C LEU A 67 3.16 -13.47 6.57
N ASP A 68 2.78 -14.36 7.49
CA ASP A 68 1.37 -14.66 7.74
C ASP A 68 0.63 -13.41 8.24
N ALA A 69 1.21 -12.65 9.17
CA ALA A 69 0.61 -11.42 9.68
C ALA A 69 0.58 -10.29 8.64
N LEU A 70 1.57 -10.20 7.76
CA LEU A 70 1.58 -9.23 6.66
C LEU A 70 0.50 -9.58 5.63
N ALA A 71 0.32 -10.86 5.31
CA ALA A 71 -0.76 -11.32 4.43
C ALA A 71 -2.13 -10.94 5.02
N GLU A 72 -2.39 -11.23 6.29
CA GLU A 72 -3.64 -10.83 6.95
C GLU A 72 -3.84 -9.31 6.98
N THR A 73 -2.75 -8.56 7.23
CA THR A 73 -2.79 -7.09 7.26
C THR A 73 -3.08 -6.52 5.87
N TRP A 74 -2.49 -7.10 4.83
CA TRP A 74 -2.74 -6.74 3.46
C TRP A 74 -4.17 -7.06 3.03
N ASP A 75 -4.67 -8.27 3.31
CA ASP A 75 -6.03 -8.67 2.94
C ASP A 75 -7.07 -7.75 3.61
N PHE A 76 -6.88 -7.45 4.89
CA PHE A 76 -7.72 -6.48 5.61
C PHE A 76 -7.62 -5.08 4.99
N PHE A 77 -6.41 -4.61 4.69
CA PHE A 77 -6.22 -3.30 4.09
C PHE A 77 -6.88 -3.22 2.70
N PHE A 78 -6.60 -4.17 1.83
CA PHE A 78 -7.00 -4.14 0.43
C PHE A 78 -8.51 -4.36 0.26
N CYS A 79 -9.09 -5.31 1.01
CA CYS A 79 -10.52 -5.63 0.89
C CYS A 79 -11.41 -4.65 1.67
N ASN A 80 -11.02 -4.26 2.89
CA ASN A 80 -11.87 -3.46 3.77
C ASN A 80 -11.47 -1.98 3.79
N VAL A 81 -10.21 -1.68 4.14
CA VAL A 81 -9.78 -0.29 4.35
C VAL A 81 -9.81 0.50 3.05
N LEU A 82 -9.18 -0.01 2.00
CA LEU A 82 -9.10 0.65 0.71
C LEU A 82 -10.51 0.88 0.12
N SER A 83 -11.35 -0.14 0.12
CA SER A 83 -12.74 -0.05 -0.35
C SER A 83 -13.54 1.02 0.41
N THR A 84 -13.41 1.04 1.74
CA THR A 84 -14.11 2.01 2.59
C THR A 84 -13.57 3.43 2.39
N LEU A 85 -12.25 3.60 2.24
CA LEU A 85 -11.65 4.90 1.86
C LEU A 85 -12.20 5.38 0.52
N GLN A 86 -12.24 4.52 -0.50
CA GLN A 86 -12.79 4.86 -1.81
C GLN A 86 -14.27 5.24 -1.75
N ALA A 87 -15.04 4.59 -0.85
CA ALA A 87 -16.45 4.89 -0.64
C ALA A 87 -16.65 6.23 0.09
N ILE A 88 -15.91 6.50 1.17
CA ILE A 88 -15.97 7.77 1.92
C ILE A 88 -15.54 8.94 1.02
N PHE A 89 -14.49 8.73 0.23
CA PHE A 89 -13.87 9.74 -0.61
C PHE A 89 -14.29 9.65 -2.08
N TYR A 90 -15.47 9.04 -2.35
CA TYR A 90 -16.07 9.04 -3.67
C TYR A 90 -16.13 10.44 -4.32
N PRO A 91 -16.47 11.54 -3.60
CA PRO A 91 -16.53 12.88 -4.18
C PRO A 91 -15.21 13.44 -4.73
N VAL A 92 -14.07 12.81 -4.44
CA VAL A 92 -12.74 13.23 -4.92
C VAL A 92 -12.10 12.25 -5.90
N GLN A 93 -12.82 11.24 -6.41
CA GLN A 93 -12.23 10.21 -7.27
C GLN A 93 -11.68 10.72 -8.62
N GLY A 94 -12.07 11.93 -9.06
CA GLY A 94 -11.51 12.58 -10.25
C GLY A 94 -10.21 13.36 -10.03
N LYS A 95 -9.68 13.40 -8.80
CA LYS A 95 -8.38 14.05 -8.51
C LYS A 95 -7.23 13.07 -8.73
N GLU A 96 -6.17 13.53 -9.38
CA GLU A 96 -4.90 12.81 -9.46
C GLU A 96 -3.90 13.35 -8.44
N PRO A 97 -3.17 12.47 -7.72
CA PRO A 97 -3.30 11.01 -7.70
C PRO A 97 -4.58 10.55 -6.98
N SER A 98 -5.14 9.41 -7.42
CA SER A 98 -6.38 8.86 -6.87
C SER A 98 -6.23 8.41 -5.41
N VAL A 99 -7.35 8.34 -4.67
CA VAL A 99 -7.38 7.81 -3.28
C VAL A 99 -6.75 6.42 -3.20
N LYS A 100 -7.00 5.57 -4.21
CA LYS A 100 -6.41 4.24 -4.29
C LYS A 100 -4.90 4.30 -4.46
N GLN A 101 -4.41 5.12 -5.38
CA GLN A 101 -2.97 5.27 -5.61
C GLN A 101 -2.26 5.79 -4.36
N LEU A 102 -2.83 6.80 -3.69
CA LEU A 102 -2.30 7.32 -2.44
C LEU A 102 -2.26 6.25 -1.35
N ALA A 103 -3.37 5.53 -1.12
CA ALA A 103 -3.42 4.52 -0.09
C ALA A 103 -2.43 3.37 -0.34
N LEU A 104 -2.30 2.90 -1.59
CA LEU A 104 -1.33 1.86 -1.95
C LEU A 104 0.12 2.34 -1.81
N LEU A 105 0.41 3.58 -2.21
CA LEU A 105 1.74 4.18 -2.04
C LEU A 105 2.14 4.27 -0.56
N HIS A 106 1.20 4.69 0.28
CA HIS A 106 1.41 4.74 1.73
C HIS A 106 1.58 3.34 2.33
N PHE A 107 0.84 2.33 1.86
CA PHE A 107 1.04 0.95 2.31
C PHE A 107 2.45 0.46 1.97
N ARG A 108 2.88 0.67 0.71
CA ARG A 108 4.24 0.34 0.24
C ARG A 108 5.31 0.99 1.12
N ASN A 109 5.27 2.31 1.27
CA ASN A 109 6.34 3.07 1.91
C ASN A 109 6.35 2.90 3.44
N ILE A 110 5.19 2.87 4.09
CA ILE A 110 5.10 2.85 5.55
C ILE A 110 5.11 1.42 6.09
N ILE A 111 4.59 0.43 5.37
CA ILE A 111 4.50 -0.94 5.86
C ILE A 111 5.52 -1.82 5.14
N THR A 112 5.31 -2.11 3.86
CA THR A 112 6.09 -3.10 3.10
C THR A 112 7.59 -2.84 3.14
N LEU A 113 8.02 -1.59 2.93
CA LEU A 113 9.44 -1.21 2.88
C LEU A 113 10.06 -0.89 4.24
N SER A 114 9.27 -0.86 5.33
CA SER A 114 9.78 -0.50 6.67
C SER A 114 9.95 -1.70 7.61
N ILE A 115 9.27 -2.81 7.31
CA ILE A 115 9.39 -4.08 8.06
C ILE A 115 10.53 -4.93 7.49
N LYS A 116 10.99 -5.93 8.25
CA LYS A 116 12.04 -6.88 7.83
C LYS A 116 11.54 -7.94 6.84
N LEU A 117 10.81 -7.53 5.81
CA LEU A 117 10.22 -8.44 4.81
C LEU A 117 11.31 -9.16 4.01
N GLU A 118 12.37 -8.46 3.63
CA GLU A 118 13.48 -9.04 2.88
C GLU A 118 14.15 -10.20 3.64
N ASP A 119 14.40 -9.99 4.94
CA ASP A 119 14.95 -11.01 5.84
C ASP A 119 14.01 -12.21 5.95
N ALA A 120 12.69 -11.98 6.03
CA ALA A 120 11.71 -13.06 6.13
C ALA A 120 11.62 -13.89 4.86
N LEU A 121 11.63 -13.25 3.68
CA LEU A 121 11.62 -13.92 2.38
C LEU A 121 12.91 -14.68 2.07
N SER A 122 14.04 -14.26 2.65
CA SER A 122 15.34 -14.89 2.41
C SER A 122 15.61 -16.13 3.28
N ARG A 123 14.71 -16.47 4.22
CA ARG A 123 14.89 -17.65 5.08
C ARG A 123 14.67 -18.95 4.29
N PRO A 124 15.44 -20.01 4.55
CA PRO A 124 15.22 -21.29 3.89
C PRO A 124 13.86 -21.89 4.31
N LYS A 125 13.20 -22.58 3.38
CA LYS A 125 11.93 -23.30 3.59
C LYS A 125 10.74 -22.44 4.05
N VAL A 126 10.81 -21.14 3.78
CA VAL A 126 9.70 -20.20 3.95
C VAL A 126 8.54 -20.56 3.00
N CYS A 127 7.30 -20.47 3.50
CA CYS A 127 6.10 -20.56 2.68
C CYS A 127 5.56 -19.15 2.48
N VAL A 128 5.66 -18.62 1.27
CA VAL A 128 5.17 -17.27 0.96
C VAL A 128 3.65 -17.33 0.74
N PRO A 129 2.83 -16.65 1.55
CA PRO A 129 1.38 -16.61 1.32
C PRO A 129 1.04 -15.98 -0.05
N PRO A 130 0.04 -16.51 -0.79
CA PRO A 130 -0.38 -15.94 -2.07
C PRO A 130 -0.74 -14.45 -2.01
N SER A 131 -1.32 -14.01 -0.89
CA SER A 131 -1.64 -12.60 -0.65
C SER A 131 -0.41 -11.69 -0.68
N ILE A 132 0.78 -12.17 -0.27
CA ILE A 132 2.02 -11.38 -0.37
C ILE A 132 2.46 -11.23 -1.83
N ILE A 133 2.35 -12.29 -2.62
CA ILE A 133 2.70 -12.23 -4.05
C ILE A 133 1.76 -11.25 -4.76
N GLN A 134 0.46 -11.37 -4.52
CA GLN A 134 -0.56 -10.48 -5.08
C GLN A 134 -0.36 -9.03 -4.61
N MET A 135 -0.05 -8.81 -3.34
CA MET A 135 0.32 -7.50 -2.80
C MET A 135 1.50 -6.88 -3.55
N LEU A 136 2.62 -7.60 -3.64
CA LEU A 136 3.84 -7.07 -4.24
C LEU A 136 3.64 -6.72 -5.73
N LEU A 137 2.92 -7.56 -6.48
CA LEU A 137 2.57 -7.30 -7.88
C LEU A 137 1.62 -6.10 -8.03
N ILE A 138 0.67 -5.90 -7.10
CA ILE A 138 -0.20 -4.72 -7.11
C ILE A 138 0.60 -3.45 -6.79
N LEU A 139 1.48 -3.50 -5.80
CA LEU A 139 2.30 -2.36 -5.42
C LEU A 139 3.31 -1.98 -6.52
N GLN A 140 3.75 -2.94 -7.35
CA GLN A 140 4.62 -2.68 -8.50
C GLN A 140 3.97 -1.70 -9.49
N GLY A 141 2.66 -1.81 -9.72
CA GLY A 141 1.94 -0.91 -10.62
C GLY A 141 1.69 0.50 -10.05
N VAL A 142 2.20 0.82 -8.86
CA VAL A 142 1.94 2.09 -8.16
C VAL A 142 3.20 2.94 -8.15
N HIS A 143 3.20 3.96 -9.02
CA HIS A 143 4.33 4.85 -9.21
C HIS A 143 4.12 6.24 -8.58
N GLU A 144 5.25 6.84 -8.20
CA GLU A 144 5.34 8.26 -7.84
C GLU A 144 5.46 9.10 -9.10
N SER A 145 5.06 10.37 -9.04
CA SER A 145 5.15 11.29 -10.19
C SER A 145 6.59 11.65 -10.58
N ARG A 146 7.58 11.33 -9.74
CA ARG A 146 9.00 11.71 -9.93
C ARG A 146 9.84 10.65 -10.63
N GLY A 147 9.23 9.61 -11.19
CA GLY A 147 9.94 8.52 -11.89
C GLY A 147 10.43 7.41 -10.95
N VAL A 148 11.47 6.67 -11.38
CA VAL A 148 12.04 5.54 -10.63
C VAL A 148 12.75 6.06 -9.39
N SER A 149 12.32 5.61 -8.21
CA SER A 149 12.91 5.96 -6.92
C SER A 149 13.62 4.77 -6.26
N GLU A 150 14.51 5.03 -5.31
CA GLU A 150 15.18 3.99 -4.51
C GLU A 150 14.17 3.07 -3.82
N ASP A 151 13.07 3.63 -3.31
CA ASP A 151 12.01 2.84 -2.69
C ASP A 151 11.27 1.94 -3.69
N TYR A 152 11.13 2.39 -4.94
CA TYR A 152 10.62 1.54 -6.01
C TYR A 152 11.59 0.39 -6.34
N LEU A 153 12.90 0.66 -6.44
CA LEU A 153 13.91 -0.39 -6.68
C LEU A 153 13.98 -1.41 -5.53
N LYS A 154 13.81 -0.97 -4.26
CA LYS A 154 13.66 -1.88 -3.11
C LYS A 154 12.40 -2.74 -3.21
N LEU A 155 11.30 -2.21 -3.76
CA LEU A 155 10.12 -3.03 -4.00
C LEU A 155 10.41 -4.11 -5.06
N GLU A 156 11.13 -3.76 -6.13
CA GLU A 156 11.52 -4.72 -7.17
C GLU A 156 12.41 -5.84 -6.63
N SER A 157 13.35 -5.54 -5.72
CA SER A 157 14.19 -6.58 -5.10
C SER A 157 13.38 -7.57 -4.26
N LEU A 158 12.29 -7.11 -3.62
CA LEU A 158 11.35 -7.99 -2.91
C LEU A 158 10.56 -8.88 -3.87
N ILE A 159 10.08 -8.33 -5.00
CA ILE A 159 9.32 -9.09 -6.00
C ILE A 159 10.18 -10.21 -6.61
N GLN A 160 11.45 -9.94 -6.91
CA GLN A 160 12.39 -10.91 -7.46
C GLN A 160 12.58 -12.16 -6.57
N LYS A 161 12.34 -12.05 -5.26
CA LYS A 161 12.43 -13.19 -4.34
C LYS A 161 11.23 -14.13 -4.42
N VAL A 162 10.11 -13.68 -4.97
CA VAL A 162 8.83 -14.42 -4.95
C VAL A 162 8.24 -14.67 -6.34
N VAL A 163 8.73 -13.97 -7.37
CA VAL A 163 8.33 -14.14 -8.77
C VAL A 163 9.57 -14.39 -9.61
N SER A 164 9.58 -15.48 -10.37
CA SER A 164 10.67 -15.85 -11.28
C SER A 164 10.09 -16.50 -12.55
N PRO A 165 10.48 -16.05 -13.75
CA PRO A 165 11.34 -14.89 -14.01
C PRO A 165 10.61 -13.56 -13.71
N TYR A 166 11.37 -12.51 -13.40
CA TYR A 166 10.84 -11.16 -13.15
C TYR A 166 11.49 -10.14 -14.09
N LEU A 167 10.69 -9.32 -14.76
CA LEU A 167 11.18 -8.22 -15.60
C LEU A 167 11.03 -6.91 -14.82
N GLY A 168 12.17 -6.39 -14.33
CA GLY A 168 12.23 -5.15 -13.57
C GLY A 168 12.89 -4.01 -14.33
N THR A 169 13.12 -2.89 -13.65
CA THR A 169 13.73 -1.68 -14.24
C THR A 169 15.07 -1.95 -14.93
N HIS A 170 15.89 -2.86 -14.40
CA HIS A 170 17.20 -3.19 -14.95
C HIS A 170 17.21 -4.42 -15.86
N GLY A 171 16.04 -4.94 -16.25
CA GLY A 171 15.92 -6.07 -17.17
C GLY A 171 15.41 -7.35 -16.51
N LEU A 172 15.73 -8.49 -17.13
CA LEU A 172 15.20 -9.79 -16.75
C LEU A 172 16.04 -10.43 -15.64
N TYR A 173 15.36 -10.82 -14.56
CA TYR A 173 15.91 -11.54 -13.42
C TYR A 173 15.45 -12.99 -13.46
N THR A 174 16.39 -13.92 -13.26
CA THR A 174 16.15 -15.36 -13.22
C THR A 174 16.67 -15.94 -11.90
N SER A 175 16.11 -17.06 -11.45
CA SER A 175 16.48 -17.71 -10.17
C SER A 175 17.96 -18.12 -10.09
N ASP A 176 18.67 -18.18 -11.22
CA ASP A 176 20.11 -18.50 -11.28
C ASP A 176 21.01 -17.29 -11.04
N GLY A 177 20.44 -16.13 -10.69
CA GLY A 177 21.20 -14.90 -10.38
C GLY A 177 21.85 -14.22 -11.60
N CYS A 178 21.70 -14.78 -12.80
CA CYS A 178 22.10 -14.11 -14.03
C CYS A 178 21.08 -13.03 -14.39
N VAL A 179 21.50 -11.77 -14.31
CA VAL A 179 20.80 -10.64 -14.94
C VAL A 179 21.15 -10.68 -16.42
N ALA A 180 20.18 -11.06 -17.26
CA ALA A 180 20.30 -10.82 -18.68
C ALA A 180 20.00 -9.32 -18.90
N GLN A 181 21.03 -8.47 -18.83
CA GLN A 181 20.92 -7.07 -19.19
C GLN A 181 20.64 -6.98 -20.70
N CYS A 182 19.36 -6.86 -21.07
CA CYS A 182 18.99 -6.48 -22.43
C CYS A 182 19.12 -4.96 -22.54
N SER A 183 20.31 -4.51 -22.95
CA SER A 183 20.59 -3.12 -23.33
C SER A 183 19.87 -2.80 -24.65
N CYS A 184 18.54 -2.69 -24.63
CA CYS A 184 17.80 -2.09 -25.73
C CYS A 184 17.37 -0.69 -25.29
N VAL A 185 18.26 0.27 -25.55
CA VAL A 185 17.91 1.69 -25.54
C VAL A 185 16.91 1.92 -26.69
N LEU A 186 15.74 2.45 -26.35
CA LEU A 186 14.77 3.02 -27.29
C LEU A 186 14.66 4.52 -27.03
#